data_AF-A0A7C4L090-F1
#
_entry.id   AF-A0A7C4L090-F1
#
_cell.length_a   1.000
_cell.length_b   1.000
_cell.length_c   1.000
_cell.angle_alpha   90.00
_cell.angle_beta   90.00
_cell.angle_gamma   90.00
#
_symmetry.space_group_name_H-M   'P 1'
#
loop_
_entity.id
_entity.type
_entity.pdbx_description
1 polymer ?
#
loop_
_entity_poly.entity_id
_entity_poly.type
_entity_poly.pdbx_seq_one_letter_code
_entity_poly.pdbx_strand_id
1 'polypeptide(L)'
;MRVGETSAGYLGLLQDKPPAEYPPTKFTPRRQPEQTFGPVAPVWLTVSVPRDALAATYTARVTVRAEGQSPVTVPLQVEVVGWTLPEPGRQQTWVELMQSPDTLAMEYNVEPWSERHWALIARSLRQMRDLGNRVIYLPLICRTNMGHAQSMVRWTKKADGSYGYDFSVMDRYLDVATKHMGTPKYVVFYAWEVSLKPPEEEVVVKEGDSSYVKMEKEKAAARYALR
;
A
#
# COMPACT_ATOMS: atom_id res chain seq x y z
N MET A 1 -8.61 18.31 3.11
CA MET A 1 -7.26 17.83 2.75
C MET A 1 -6.29 18.57 3.66
N ARG A 2 -5.82 17.94 4.74
CA ARG A 2 -4.85 18.58 5.63
C ARG A 2 -3.48 18.44 4.99
N VAL A 3 -2.98 19.55 4.48
CA VAL A 3 -1.59 19.75 4.06
C VAL A 3 -0.90 20.37 5.26
N GLY A 4 0.17 19.74 5.76
CA GLY A 4 1.00 20.28 6.83
C GLY A 4 0.90 19.48 8.13
N GLU A 5 2.08 19.18 8.67
CA GLU A 5 2.39 18.36 9.83
C GLU A 5 2.26 16.85 9.62
N THR A 6 3.43 16.20 9.59
CA THR A 6 3.61 14.75 9.69
C THR A 6 3.03 14.24 11.01
N SER A 7 1.70 14.13 11.10
CA SER A 7 1.11 13.08 11.92
C SER A 7 1.70 11.78 11.35
N ALA A 8 2.35 10.97 12.19
CA ALA A 8 2.79 9.64 11.78
C ALA A 8 1.65 9.01 10.98
N GLY A 9 1.88 8.84 9.68
CA GLY A 9 0.87 8.33 8.77
C GLY A 9 0.29 7.03 9.33
N TYR A 10 -0.94 6.69 8.95
CA TYR A 10 -1.64 5.52 9.49
C TYR A 10 -0.82 4.22 9.34
N LEU A 11 0.19 4.22 8.47
CA LEU A 11 1.08 3.10 8.19
C LEU A 11 2.56 3.51 8.32
N GLY A 12 3.09 3.57 9.55
CA GLY A 12 4.53 3.77 9.82
C GLY A 12 5.44 2.61 9.38
N LEU A 13 4.87 1.54 8.82
CA LEU A 13 5.56 0.28 8.51
C LEU A 13 6.72 0.43 7.50
N LEU A 14 6.67 1.43 6.61
CA LEU A 14 7.76 1.73 5.66
C LEU A 14 8.63 2.93 6.06
N GLN A 15 8.45 3.49 7.25
CA GLN A 15 9.33 4.55 7.77
C GLN A 15 10.73 3.98 8.07
N ASP A 16 11.75 4.82 7.95
CA ASP A 16 13.14 4.43 8.20
C ASP A 16 13.44 4.35 9.71
N LYS A 17 12.73 5.14 10.52
CA LYS A 17 12.82 5.15 11.98
C LYS A 17 11.43 5.36 12.57
N PRO A 18 11.12 4.77 13.73
CA PRO A 18 9.91 5.12 14.47
C PRO A 18 9.96 6.62 14.87
N PRO A 19 8.80 7.26 15.09
CA PRO A 19 8.77 8.62 15.59
C PRO A 19 9.39 8.70 16.98
N ALA A 20 10.04 9.83 17.29
CA ALA A 20 10.63 10.08 18.60
C ALA A 20 9.57 10.24 19.69
N GLU A 21 8.38 10.73 19.32
CA GLU A 21 7.27 10.98 20.22
C GLU A 21 5.98 10.37 19.66
N TYR A 22 5.16 9.83 20.55
CA TYR A 22 3.82 9.32 20.23
C TYR A 22 2.79 10.31 20.80
N PRO A 23 2.24 11.21 19.98
CA PRO A 23 1.28 12.18 20.48
C PRO A 23 0.00 11.48 20.93
N PRO A 24 -0.67 11.98 21.98
CA PRO A 24 -1.96 11.41 22.39
C PRO A 24 -2.97 11.52 21.24
N THR A 25 -3.59 10.40 20.91
CA THR A 25 -4.64 10.36 19.88
C THR A 25 -5.82 11.19 20.35
N LYS A 26 -6.16 12.26 19.61
CA LYS A 26 -7.39 13.02 19.86
C LYS A 26 -8.59 12.19 19.39
N PHE A 27 -9.08 11.32 20.27
CA PHE A 27 -10.31 10.55 20.02
C PHE A 27 -11.48 11.24 20.73
N THR A 28 -12.53 11.59 19.98
CA THR A 28 -13.79 12.06 20.53
C THR A 28 -14.78 10.89 20.52
N PRO A 29 -14.96 10.16 21.64
CA PRO A 29 -15.88 9.02 21.67
C PRO A 29 -17.30 9.48 21.38
N ARG A 30 -17.99 8.79 20.45
CA ARG A 30 -19.39 9.11 20.16
C ARG A 30 -20.37 8.59 21.23
N ARG A 31 -20.04 7.52 22.00
CA ARG A 31 -20.90 6.88 23.04
C ARG A 31 -20.18 5.91 24.00
N GLN A 32 -19.18 6.31 24.79
CA GLN A 32 -18.58 5.41 25.82
C GLN A 32 -18.24 6.15 27.13
N PRO A 33 -18.27 5.45 28.30
CA PRO A 33 -17.97 6.03 29.61
C PRO A 33 -16.51 6.50 29.74
N GLU A 34 -16.21 7.34 30.73
CA GLU A 34 -14.89 7.96 30.97
C GLU A 34 -13.77 6.91 30.96
N GLN A 35 -12.87 7.02 29.97
CA GLN A 35 -11.65 6.22 29.87
C GLN A 35 -10.46 7.05 30.36
N THR A 36 -9.47 6.38 30.97
CA THR A 36 -8.18 6.98 31.26
C THR A 36 -7.44 7.31 29.96
N PHE A 37 -7.34 8.59 29.64
CA PHE A 37 -6.62 9.08 28.47
C PHE A 37 -5.14 9.25 28.80
N GLY A 38 -4.29 8.44 28.18
CA GLY A 38 -2.85 8.66 28.06
C GLY A 38 -2.38 8.21 26.68
N PRO A 39 -1.30 8.77 26.12
CA PRO A 39 -0.71 8.25 24.89
C PRO A 39 -0.26 6.79 25.12
N VAL A 40 -0.69 5.88 24.23
CA VAL A 40 -0.27 4.48 24.23
C VAL A 40 0.64 4.26 23.02
N ALA A 41 1.85 3.78 23.26
CA ALA A 41 2.79 3.37 22.21
C ALA A 41 2.90 1.84 22.19
N PRO A 42 2.22 1.14 21.26
CA PRO A 42 2.34 -0.31 21.15
C PRO A 42 3.74 -0.71 20.64
N VAL A 43 4.33 -1.73 21.24
CA VAL A 43 5.60 -2.33 20.79
C VAL A 43 5.29 -3.67 20.12
N TRP A 44 5.59 -3.78 18.84
CA TRP A 44 5.44 -5.03 18.08
C TRP A 44 6.76 -5.79 18.04
N LEU A 45 6.76 -7.06 18.45
CA LEU A 45 7.91 -7.94 18.40
C LEU A 45 7.68 -9.00 17.31
N THR A 46 8.61 -9.11 16.37
CA THR A 46 8.59 -10.18 15.35
C THR A 46 9.75 -11.14 15.62
N VAL A 47 9.43 -12.41 15.86
CA VAL A 47 10.44 -13.47 16.02
C VAL A 47 10.59 -14.20 14.69
N SER A 48 11.74 -14.03 14.04
CA SER A 48 12.08 -14.79 12.83
C SER A 48 12.81 -16.07 13.23
N VAL A 49 12.15 -17.22 13.11
CA VAL A 49 12.72 -18.53 13.45
C VAL A 49 13.53 -19.05 12.24
N PRO A 50 14.84 -19.29 12.37
CA PRO A 50 15.64 -19.90 11.32
C PRO A 50 15.12 -21.29 10.94
N ARG A 51 15.28 -21.67 9.68
CA ARG A 51 14.74 -22.92 9.15
C ARG A 51 15.37 -24.16 9.80
N ASP A 52 16.61 -24.04 10.23
CA ASP A 52 17.43 -25.05 10.90
C ASP A 52 17.39 -24.94 12.42
N ALA A 53 16.51 -24.10 12.98
CA ALA A 53 16.31 -24.03 14.42
C ALA A 53 15.89 -25.39 14.97
N LEU A 54 16.52 -25.79 16.09
CA LEU A 54 16.19 -27.03 16.77
C LEU A 54 14.82 -26.90 17.43
N ALA A 55 14.06 -28.01 17.42
CA ALA A 55 12.80 -28.08 18.15
C ALA A 55 13.08 -27.99 19.66
N ALA A 56 12.70 -26.87 20.27
CA ALA A 56 12.97 -26.57 21.68
C ALA A 56 12.17 -25.34 22.14
N THR A 57 12.13 -25.15 23.46
CA THR A 57 11.63 -23.92 24.08
C THR A 57 12.78 -22.96 24.29
N TYR A 58 12.75 -21.82 23.60
CA TYR A 58 13.70 -20.73 23.75
C TYR A 58 13.14 -19.69 24.72
N THR A 59 13.98 -19.16 25.60
CA THR A 59 13.62 -18.08 26.51
C THR A 59 14.49 -16.86 26.28
N ALA A 60 13.89 -15.67 26.39
CA ALA A 60 14.55 -14.39 26.24
C ALA A 60 13.96 -13.36 27.21
N ARG A 61 14.64 -12.24 27.36
CA ARG A 61 14.19 -11.09 28.15
C ARG A 61 14.15 -9.86 27.25
N VAL A 62 13.00 -9.20 27.20
CA VAL A 62 12.82 -7.92 26.50
C VAL A 62 12.87 -6.82 27.54
N THR A 63 13.84 -5.91 27.43
CA THR A 63 13.95 -4.76 28.33
C THR A 63 13.39 -3.51 27.65
N VAL A 64 12.32 -2.96 28.23
CA VAL A 64 11.71 -1.71 27.80
C VAL A 64 12.27 -0.58 28.67
N ARG A 65 12.75 0.48 28.04
CA ARG A 65 13.31 1.68 28.69
C ARG A 65 12.56 2.91 28.21
N ALA A 66 12.25 3.80 29.13
CA ALA A 66 11.71 5.12 28.86
C ALA A 66 12.44 6.15 29.74
N GLU A 67 12.59 7.37 29.24
CA GLU A 67 13.24 8.45 29.99
C GLU A 67 12.49 8.72 31.31
N GLY A 68 13.24 8.89 32.40
CA GLY A 68 12.68 9.11 33.74
C GLY A 68 11.97 7.90 34.36
N GLN A 69 11.96 6.74 33.71
CA GLN A 69 11.32 5.52 34.22
C GLN A 69 12.35 4.41 34.48
N SER A 70 12.07 3.58 35.48
CA SER A 70 12.85 2.36 35.69
C SER A 70 12.62 1.37 34.55
N PRO A 71 13.66 0.70 34.02
CA PRO A 71 13.50 -0.30 32.98
C PRO A 71 12.56 -1.43 33.41
N VAL A 72 11.64 -1.82 32.53
CA VAL A 72 10.75 -2.96 32.73
C VAL A 72 11.28 -4.15 31.93
N THR A 73 11.35 -5.32 32.55
CA THR A 73 11.75 -6.55 31.86
C THR A 73 10.54 -7.45 31.65
N VAL A 74 10.28 -7.81 30.40
CA VAL A 74 9.20 -8.70 29.99
C VAL A 74 9.82 -10.05 29.59
N PRO A 75 9.42 -11.17 30.21
CA PRO A 75 9.87 -12.49 29.78
C PRO A 75 9.23 -12.86 28.44
N LEU A 76 10.03 -13.40 27.52
CA LEU A 76 9.59 -13.93 26.24
C LEU A 76 9.93 -15.42 26.17
N GLN A 77 8.96 -16.23 25.80
CA GLN A 77 9.14 -17.65 25.54
C GLN A 77 8.66 -17.96 24.13
N VAL A 78 9.45 -18.73 23.39
CA VAL A 78 9.15 -19.16 22.02
C VAL A 78 9.32 -20.67 21.94
N GLU A 79 8.24 -21.39 21.69
CA GLU A 79 8.28 -22.82 21.43
C GLU A 79 8.46 -23.07 19.93
N VAL A 80 9.57 -23.70 19.56
CA VAL A 80 9.85 -24.14 18.19
C VAL A 80 9.50 -25.61 18.09
N VAL A 81 8.51 -25.93 17.26
CA VAL A 81 8.10 -27.30 16.97
C VAL A 81 8.95 -27.91 15.85
N GLY A 82 9.04 -29.24 15.82
CA GLY A 82 9.82 -30.00 14.82
C GLY A 82 9.20 -30.06 13.43
N TRP A 83 8.59 -28.97 12.97
CA TRP A 83 7.98 -28.87 11.64
C TRP A 83 8.39 -27.59 10.93
N THR A 84 8.92 -27.74 9.73
CA THR A 84 9.42 -26.63 8.91
C THR A 84 8.35 -26.14 7.94
N LEU A 85 8.00 -24.86 8.03
CA LEU A 85 7.11 -24.19 7.09
C LEU A 85 7.70 -24.15 5.66
N PRO A 86 6.87 -24.24 4.60
CA PRO A 86 7.32 -23.99 3.23
C PRO A 86 7.82 -22.56 3.05
N GLU A 87 8.81 -22.38 2.18
CA GLU A 87 9.32 -21.07 1.76
C GLU A 87 8.19 -20.19 1.18
N PRO A 88 8.17 -18.88 1.43
CA PRO A 88 7.29 -17.93 0.75
C PRO A 88 7.28 -18.09 -0.78
N GLY A 89 6.09 -18.32 -1.34
CA GLY A 89 5.85 -18.61 -2.76
C GLY A 89 5.79 -20.11 -3.12
N ARG A 90 6.14 -21.00 -2.18
CA ARG A 90 5.97 -22.47 -2.30
C ARG A 90 4.80 -23.01 -1.47
N GLN A 91 4.08 -22.16 -0.76
CA GLN A 91 2.83 -22.54 -0.11
C GLN A 91 1.78 -22.97 -1.16
N GLN A 92 0.87 -23.86 -0.77
CA GLN A 92 -0.29 -24.21 -1.59
C GLN A 92 -1.33 -23.09 -1.64
N THR A 93 -1.40 -22.28 -0.57
CA THR A 93 -2.28 -21.12 -0.51
C THR A 93 -1.88 -20.09 -1.55
N TRP A 94 -2.86 -19.68 -2.35
CA TRP A 94 -2.71 -18.56 -3.25
C TRP A 94 -2.98 -17.25 -2.50
N VAL A 95 -2.01 -16.33 -2.53
CA VAL A 95 -2.16 -14.98 -1.97
C VAL A 95 -2.05 -13.97 -3.09
N GLU A 96 -3.05 -13.12 -3.16
CA GLU A 96 -3.13 -12.02 -4.10
C GLU A 96 -3.39 -10.73 -3.33
N LEU A 97 -2.41 -9.82 -3.38
CA LEU A 97 -2.50 -8.50 -2.79
C LEU A 97 -2.31 -7.48 -3.91
N MET A 98 -3.34 -6.68 -4.18
CA MET A 98 -3.30 -5.67 -5.24
C MET A 98 -2.40 -4.51 -4.82
N GLN A 99 -1.39 -4.20 -5.64
CA GLN A 99 -0.47 -3.10 -5.36
C GLN A 99 -1.09 -1.76 -5.77
N SER A 100 -0.74 -0.71 -5.02
CA SER A 100 -0.98 0.67 -5.43
C SER A 100 0.29 1.49 -5.18
N PRO A 101 1.14 1.71 -6.21
CA PRO A 101 2.29 2.60 -6.09
C PRO A 101 1.87 4.03 -5.76
N ASP A 102 0.77 4.53 -6.35
CA ASP A 102 0.26 5.88 -6.12
C ASP A 102 0.03 6.17 -4.63
N THR A 103 -0.50 5.23 -3.85
CA THR A 103 -0.71 5.44 -2.40
C THR A 103 0.60 5.53 -1.62
N LEU A 104 1.69 4.90 -2.08
CA LEU A 104 3.01 5.08 -1.49
C LEU A 104 3.55 6.50 -1.74
N ALA A 105 3.38 7.01 -2.95
CA ALA A 105 3.75 8.39 -3.27
C ALA A 105 2.95 9.40 -2.42
N MET A 106 1.64 9.17 -2.29
CA MET A 106 0.74 10.03 -1.49
C MET A 106 1.05 9.99 0.01
N GLU A 107 1.14 8.79 0.60
CA GLU A 107 1.33 8.62 2.05
C GLU A 107 2.69 9.16 2.52
N TYR A 108 3.74 8.93 1.73
CA TYR A 108 5.10 9.33 2.07
C TYR A 108 5.48 10.70 1.49
N ASN A 109 4.57 11.37 0.80
CA ASN A 109 4.76 12.67 0.16
C ASN A 109 6.03 12.72 -0.70
N VAL A 110 6.16 11.77 -1.63
CA VAL A 110 7.30 11.69 -2.56
C VAL A 110 6.83 11.77 -4.00
N GLU A 111 7.68 12.33 -4.87
CA GLU A 111 7.37 12.42 -6.30
C GLU A 111 7.19 11.02 -6.92
N PRO A 112 6.12 10.78 -7.71
CA PRO A 112 5.92 9.55 -8.44
C PRO A 112 7.15 9.19 -9.29
N TRP A 113 7.49 7.90 -9.34
CA TRP A 113 8.67 7.36 -10.03
C TRP A 113 10.05 7.93 -9.67
N SER A 114 10.17 8.75 -8.62
CA SER A 114 11.47 9.14 -8.06
C SER A 114 12.21 7.94 -7.47
N GLU A 115 13.53 8.03 -7.31
CA GLU A 115 14.33 6.97 -6.68
C GLU A 115 13.83 6.62 -5.27
N ARG A 116 13.37 7.61 -4.50
CA ARG A 116 12.75 7.36 -3.19
C ARG A 116 11.45 6.58 -3.31
N HIS A 117 10.61 6.90 -4.28
CA HIS A 117 9.37 6.15 -4.52
C HIS A 117 9.67 4.70 -4.95
N TRP A 118 10.66 4.48 -5.83
CA TRP A 118 11.10 3.13 -6.19
C TRP A 118 11.62 2.33 -4.99
N ALA A 119 12.34 2.98 -4.06
CA ALA A 119 12.77 2.33 -2.82
C ALA A 119 11.58 1.91 -1.93
N LEU A 120 10.53 2.73 -1.85
CA LEU A 120 9.29 2.40 -1.13
C LEU A 120 8.53 1.26 -1.81
N ILE A 121 8.38 1.30 -3.13
CA ILE A 121 7.79 0.20 -3.92
C ILE A 121 8.54 -1.09 -3.64
N ALA A 122 9.87 -1.08 -3.73
CA ALA A 122 10.71 -2.23 -3.46
C ALA A 122 10.53 -2.77 -2.03
N ARG A 123 10.40 -1.88 -1.02
CA ARG A 123 10.17 -2.28 0.39
C ARG A 123 8.79 -2.90 0.57
N SER A 124 7.75 -2.33 -0.04
CA SER A 124 6.39 -2.87 -0.04
C SER A 124 6.35 -4.26 -0.68
N LEU A 125 7.00 -4.43 -1.84
CA LEU A 125 7.07 -5.71 -2.54
C LEU A 125 7.82 -6.81 -1.75
N ARG A 126 8.84 -6.46 -0.98
CA ARG A 126 9.49 -7.42 -0.06
C ARG A 126 8.56 -7.92 1.03
N GLN A 127 7.68 -7.05 1.56
CA GLN A 127 6.68 -7.49 2.54
C GLN A 127 5.64 -8.40 1.91
N MET A 128 5.19 -8.09 0.70
CA MET A 128 4.28 -8.94 -0.07
C MET A 128 4.90 -10.31 -0.42
N ARG A 129 6.21 -10.35 -0.71
CA ARG A 129 6.95 -11.59 -0.94
C ARG A 129 6.82 -12.54 0.24
N ASP A 130 6.99 -12.03 1.46
CA ASP A 130 7.02 -12.83 2.67
C ASP A 130 5.64 -13.44 2.97
N LEU A 131 4.58 -12.85 2.42
CA LEU A 131 3.21 -13.39 2.41
C LEU A 131 2.94 -14.37 1.26
N GLY A 132 3.92 -14.61 0.38
CA GLY A 132 3.80 -15.51 -0.76
C GLY A 132 3.15 -14.89 -2.01
N ASN A 133 2.88 -13.58 -2.03
CA ASN A 133 2.28 -12.92 -3.21
C ASN A 133 3.20 -13.03 -4.44
N ARG A 134 2.63 -13.46 -5.56
CA ARG A 134 3.31 -13.55 -6.87
C ARG A 134 2.46 -12.97 -8.02
N VAL A 135 1.49 -12.12 -7.69
CA VAL A 135 0.67 -11.37 -8.65
C VAL A 135 1.12 -9.93 -8.65
N ILE A 136 1.39 -9.39 -9.83
CA ILE A 136 1.71 -7.98 -10.02
C ILE A 136 0.63 -7.33 -10.89
N TYR A 137 0.09 -6.22 -10.40
CA TYR A 137 -0.90 -5.42 -11.10
C TYR A 137 -0.25 -4.20 -11.73
N LEU A 138 -0.62 -3.90 -12.97
CA LEU A 138 -0.08 -2.73 -13.65
C LEU A 138 -1.10 -2.03 -14.55
N PRO A 139 -1.29 -0.71 -14.34
CA PRO A 139 -2.22 0.07 -15.13
C PRO A 139 -1.66 0.44 -16.50
N LEU A 140 -2.28 -0.05 -17.57
CA LEU A 140 -2.02 0.43 -18.93
C LEU A 140 -2.76 1.73 -19.23
N ILE A 141 -3.80 2.03 -18.45
CA ILE A 141 -4.63 3.24 -18.54
C ILE A 141 -4.61 4.00 -17.20
N CYS A 142 -4.91 5.29 -17.22
CA CYS A 142 -4.97 6.13 -16.02
C CYS A 142 -6.41 6.47 -15.62
N ARG A 143 -6.57 7.11 -14.46
CA ARG A 143 -7.83 7.61 -13.89
C ARG A 143 -8.89 6.54 -13.64
N THR A 144 -8.46 5.32 -13.38
CA THR A 144 -9.34 4.22 -12.98
C THR A 144 -9.92 4.46 -11.57
N ASN A 145 -10.96 3.71 -11.19
CA ASN A 145 -11.49 3.68 -9.82
C ASN A 145 -10.43 3.36 -8.74
N MET A 146 -9.35 2.67 -9.11
CA MET A 146 -8.18 2.39 -8.24
C MET A 146 -7.29 3.61 -7.96
N GLY A 147 -7.60 4.78 -8.51
CA GLY A 147 -6.91 6.04 -8.21
C GLY A 147 -5.60 6.28 -8.96
N HIS A 148 -5.27 5.47 -9.99
CA HIS A 148 -4.05 5.64 -10.77
C HIS A 148 -4.00 7.01 -11.46
N ALA A 149 -3.13 7.91 -11.02
CA ALA A 149 -3.02 9.24 -11.62
C ALA A 149 -2.38 9.17 -13.03
N GLN A 150 -1.49 8.20 -13.23
CA GLN A 150 -0.76 7.94 -14.46
C GLN A 150 -0.87 6.46 -14.84
N SER A 151 -0.73 6.15 -16.13
CA SER A 151 -0.49 4.78 -16.60
C SER A 151 1.00 4.45 -16.52
N MET A 152 1.34 3.17 -16.35
CA MET A 152 2.74 2.69 -16.41
C MET A 152 3.26 2.58 -17.85
N VAL A 153 2.37 2.68 -18.84
CA VAL A 153 2.72 2.79 -20.27
C VAL A 153 2.23 4.14 -20.78
N ARG A 154 3.12 4.93 -21.37
CA ARG A 154 2.74 6.20 -21.99
C ARG A 154 2.33 5.96 -23.45
N TRP A 155 1.15 6.46 -23.81
CA TRP A 155 0.59 6.37 -25.14
C TRP A 155 0.70 7.73 -25.83
N THR A 156 1.35 7.79 -26.99
CA THR A 156 1.51 9.04 -27.76
C THR A 156 0.87 8.88 -29.12
N LYS A 157 -0.25 9.57 -29.36
CA LYS A 157 -0.89 9.58 -30.68
C LYS A 157 -0.01 10.34 -31.68
N LYS A 158 0.28 9.72 -32.82
CA LYS A 158 1.07 10.30 -33.91
C LYS A 158 0.14 11.03 -34.91
N ALA A 159 0.74 11.86 -35.76
CA ALA A 159 0.01 12.65 -36.76
C ALA A 159 -0.77 11.77 -37.77
N ASP A 160 -0.27 10.57 -38.06
CA ASP A 160 -0.89 9.59 -38.95
C ASP A 160 -2.02 8.77 -38.31
N GLY A 161 -2.36 9.06 -37.04
CA GLY A 161 -3.38 8.36 -36.28
C GLY A 161 -2.91 7.07 -35.59
N SER A 162 -1.67 6.63 -35.82
CA SER A 162 -1.06 5.53 -35.07
C SER A 162 -0.60 5.97 -33.67
N TYR A 163 -0.11 5.03 -32.86
CA TYR A 163 0.41 5.32 -31.52
C TYR A 163 1.88 4.93 -31.39
N GLY A 164 2.63 5.73 -30.63
CA GLY A 164 3.90 5.37 -30.02
C GLY A 164 3.70 4.98 -28.57
N TYR A 165 4.62 4.17 -28.05
CA TYR A 165 4.57 3.64 -26.69
C TYR A 165 5.91 3.83 -25.99
N ASP A 166 5.87 4.21 -24.73
CA ASP A 166 7.02 4.20 -23.82
C ASP A 166 6.70 3.30 -22.64
N PHE A 167 7.49 2.23 -22.53
CA PHE A 167 7.36 1.16 -21.54
C PHE A 167 8.31 1.31 -20.35
N SER A 168 9.13 2.37 -20.31
CA SER A 168 10.24 2.49 -19.35
C SER A 168 9.81 2.34 -17.88
N VAL A 169 8.63 2.85 -17.52
CA VAL A 169 8.09 2.70 -16.15
C VAL A 169 7.61 1.27 -15.89
N MET A 170 6.90 0.66 -16.84
CA MET A 170 6.45 -0.73 -16.75
C MET A 170 7.63 -1.70 -16.63
N ASP A 171 8.64 -1.56 -17.49
CA ASP A 171 9.82 -2.42 -17.50
C ASP A 171 10.56 -2.34 -16.16
N ARG A 172 10.82 -1.11 -15.69
CA ARG A 172 11.43 -0.90 -14.38
C ARG A 172 10.59 -1.46 -13.23
N TYR A 173 9.25 -1.37 -13.31
CA TYR A 173 8.35 -1.92 -12.30
C TYR A 173 8.42 -3.45 -12.25
N LEU A 174 8.46 -4.11 -13.41
CA LEU A 174 8.62 -5.57 -13.52
C LEU A 174 10.00 -6.03 -13.04
N ASP A 175 11.06 -5.28 -13.30
CA ASP A 175 12.40 -5.55 -12.78
C ASP A 175 12.45 -5.44 -11.25
N VAL A 176 11.88 -4.38 -10.70
CA VAL A 176 11.77 -4.18 -9.24
C VAL A 176 10.93 -5.29 -8.60
N ALA A 177 9.81 -5.68 -9.22
CA ALA A 177 8.99 -6.81 -8.79
C ALA A 177 9.79 -8.11 -8.79
N THR A 178 10.44 -8.44 -9.91
CA THR A 178 11.24 -9.66 -10.03
C THR A 178 12.37 -9.70 -9.01
N LYS A 179 13.04 -8.56 -8.74
CA LYS A 179 14.13 -8.48 -7.78
C LYS A 179 13.67 -8.59 -6.32
N HIS A 180 12.54 -7.98 -5.97
CA HIS A 180 12.15 -7.79 -4.56
C HIS A 180 10.97 -8.64 -4.10
N MET A 181 10.04 -8.96 -5.00
CA MET A 181 8.96 -9.93 -4.80
C MET A 181 9.36 -11.33 -5.27
N GLY A 182 10.31 -11.40 -6.21
CA GLY A 182 10.62 -12.59 -7.00
C GLY A 182 9.75 -12.65 -8.27
N THR A 183 10.11 -13.50 -9.22
CA THR A 183 9.42 -13.60 -10.52
C THR A 183 7.90 -13.72 -10.36
N PRO A 184 7.10 -12.80 -10.94
CA PRO A 184 5.65 -12.90 -10.94
C PRO A 184 5.18 -14.19 -11.60
N LYS A 185 4.16 -14.82 -11.03
CA LYS A 185 3.43 -15.95 -11.66
C LYS A 185 2.32 -15.44 -12.58
N TYR A 186 1.74 -14.27 -12.25
CA TYR A 186 0.76 -13.57 -13.06
C TYR A 186 1.09 -12.10 -13.14
N VAL A 187 0.88 -11.56 -14.34
CA VAL A 187 0.96 -10.13 -14.63
C VAL A 187 -0.43 -9.71 -15.07
N VAL A 188 -1.06 -8.83 -14.29
CA VAL A 188 -2.43 -8.39 -14.52
C VAL A 188 -2.42 -6.98 -15.06
N PHE A 189 -2.86 -6.84 -16.31
CA PHE A 189 -2.96 -5.55 -16.99
C PHE A 189 -4.34 -4.94 -16.76
N TYR A 190 -4.41 -3.73 -16.21
CA TYR A 190 -5.62 -2.92 -16.31
C TYR A 190 -5.64 -2.22 -17.67
N ALA A 191 -6.31 -2.84 -18.63
CA ALA A 191 -6.44 -2.34 -20.00
C ALA A 191 -7.78 -1.62 -20.25
N TRP A 192 -8.75 -1.80 -19.37
CA TRP A 192 -10.07 -1.17 -19.43
C TRP A 192 -10.62 -0.99 -18.01
N GLU A 193 -11.58 -0.09 -17.85
CA GLU A 193 -12.24 0.14 -16.56
C GLU A 193 -13.67 0.62 -16.80
N VAL A 194 -14.65 -0.02 -16.15
CA VAL A 194 -16.08 0.25 -16.38
C VAL A 194 -16.47 1.67 -15.96
N SER A 195 -15.86 2.23 -14.91
CA SER A 195 -16.08 3.61 -14.48
C SER A 195 -15.63 4.65 -15.51
N LEU A 196 -14.80 4.26 -16.49
CA LEU A 196 -14.40 5.09 -17.61
C LEU A 196 -15.32 4.96 -18.83
N LYS A 197 -16.30 4.04 -18.84
CA LYS A 197 -17.28 3.93 -19.93
C LYS A 197 -18.07 5.25 -20.06
N PRO A 198 -18.08 5.89 -21.23
CA PRO A 198 -18.93 7.05 -21.46
C PRO A 198 -20.43 6.67 -21.34
N PRO A 199 -21.28 7.49 -20.69
CA PRO A 199 -22.72 7.23 -20.55
C PRO A 199 -23.42 7.20 -21.91
N GLU A 200 -24.33 6.27 -22.19
CA GLU A 200 -24.96 6.13 -23.52
C GLU A 200 -25.75 7.36 -23.97
N GLU A 201 -26.39 8.03 -23.03
CA GLU A 201 -27.17 9.26 -23.22
C GLU A 201 -26.46 10.46 -22.59
N GLU A 202 -26.85 11.66 -23.04
CA GLU A 202 -26.33 12.91 -22.47
C GLU A 202 -26.71 13.02 -20.97
N VAL A 203 -25.73 13.41 -20.15
CA VAL A 203 -25.92 13.52 -18.70
C VAL A 203 -26.20 14.97 -18.31
N VAL A 204 -27.42 15.22 -17.82
CA VAL A 204 -27.84 16.54 -17.34
C VAL A 204 -27.72 16.65 -15.81
N VAL A 205 -26.92 17.60 -15.35
CA VAL A 205 -26.82 17.99 -13.93
C VAL A 205 -28.02 18.87 -13.57
N LYS A 206 -28.78 18.49 -12.54
CA LYS A 206 -29.98 19.23 -12.10
C LYS A 206 -29.67 20.04 -10.85
N GLU A 207 -30.34 21.17 -10.69
CA GLU A 207 -30.13 22.06 -9.54
C GLU A 207 -30.45 21.38 -8.19
N GLY A 208 -31.47 20.52 -8.17
CA GLY A 208 -31.87 19.73 -6.99
C GLY A 208 -31.00 18.51 -6.66
N ASP A 209 -29.99 18.20 -7.48
CA ASP A 209 -29.07 17.09 -7.19
C ASP A 209 -28.24 17.40 -5.92
N SER A 210 -27.97 16.37 -5.11
CA SER A 210 -27.05 16.50 -3.98
C SER A 210 -25.63 16.80 -4.47
N SER A 211 -24.77 17.36 -3.61
CA SER A 211 -23.38 17.69 -3.98
C SER A 211 -22.61 16.49 -4.54
N TYR A 212 -22.82 15.30 -3.98
CA TYR A 212 -22.23 14.06 -4.50
C TYR A 212 -22.78 13.69 -5.88
N VAL A 213 -24.09 13.78 -6.08
CA VAL A 213 -24.72 13.45 -7.36
C VAL A 213 -24.31 14.43 -8.46
N LYS A 214 -24.20 15.73 -8.13
CA LYS A 214 -23.67 16.75 -9.06
C LYS A 214 -22.26 16.38 -9.52
N MET A 215 -21.35 16.09 -8.59
CA MET A 215 -19.99 15.68 -8.90
C MET A 215 -19.94 14.45 -9.81
N GLU A 216 -20.72 13.40 -9.54
CA GLU A 216 -20.72 12.19 -10.37
C GLU A 216 -21.32 12.44 -11.76
N LYS A 217 -22.38 13.23 -11.86
CA LYS A 217 -22.97 13.63 -13.15
C LYS A 217 -22.04 14.52 -13.98
N GLU A 218 -21.32 15.45 -13.36
CA GLU A 218 -20.31 16.27 -14.03
C GLU A 218 -19.19 15.41 -14.63
N LYS A 219 -18.67 14.43 -13.86
CA LYS A 219 -17.68 13.47 -14.38
C LYS A 219 -18.24 12.65 -15.54
N ALA A 220 -19.50 12.22 -15.44
CA ALA A 220 -20.17 11.45 -16.49
C ALA A 220 -20.41 12.27 -17.76
N ALA A 221 -20.84 13.53 -17.63
CA ALA A 221 -20.99 14.46 -18.74
C ALA A 221 -19.66 14.75 -19.44
N ALA A 222 -18.57 14.94 -18.68
CA ALA A 222 -17.24 15.09 -19.25
C ALA A 222 -16.80 13.86 -20.06
N ARG A 223 -17.12 12.64 -19.59
CA ARG A 223 -16.88 11.40 -20.36
C ARG A 223 -17.76 11.30 -21.60
N TYR A 224 -19.01 11.74 -21.54
CA TYR A 224 -19.92 11.79 -22.69
C TYR A 224 -19.34 12.68 -23.81
N ALA A 225 -18.77 13.84 -23.47
CA ALA A 225 -18.19 14.78 -24.42
C ALA A 225 -16.87 14.30 -25.09
N LEU A 226 -16.24 13.23 -24.57
CA LEU A 226 -15.00 12.67 -25.10
C LEU A 226 -15.20 11.50 -26.08
N ARG A 227 -16.45 11.12 -26.36
CA ARG A 227 -16.82 10.12 -27.36
C ARG A 227 -16.44 10.59 -28.77
#